data_AF-A0A957V3C9-F1
#
_entry.id   AF-A0A957V3C9-F1
#
_cell.length_a   1.000
_cell.length_b   1.000
_cell.length_c   1.000
_cell.angle_alpha   90.00
_cell.angle_beta   90.00
_cell.angle_gamma   90.00
#
_symmetry.space_group_name_H-M   'P 1'
#
loop_
_entity.id
_entity.type
_entity.pdbx_description
1 polymer ?
#
loop_
_entity_poly.entity_id
_entity_poly.type
_entity_poly.pdbx_seq_one_letter_code
_entity_poly.pdbx_strand_id
1 'polypeptide(L)'
;MMLRTVTASRYVVPLREGGSLPAVVEADDGALYVMKFVGAGQGPKALVAEVIAGEIGRTLGLNVPELVVMEMSPLLGRSEPDEEIRDLLRASAGLNLGMRFLP
;
A
#
# COMPACT_ATOMS: atom_id res chain seq x y z
N MET A 1 -8.00 -16.67 -5.79
CA MET A 1 -8.81 -15.77 -4.93
C MET A 1 -8.87 -14.38 -5.56
N MET A 2 -9.89 -13.60 -5.25
CA MET A 2 -9.99 -12.19 -5.65
C MET A 2 -9.69 -11.33 -4.42
N LEU A 3 -8.71 -10.43 -4.52
CA LEU A 3 -8.37 -9.50 -3.43
C LEU A 3 -9.54 -8.53 -3.23
N ARG A 4 -9.87 -8.22 -1.98
CA ARG A 4 -10.83 -7.14 -1.69
C ARG A 4 -10.27 -5.81 -2.17
N THR A 5 -11.16 -4.93 -2.62
CA THR A 5 -10.83 -3.55 -2.92
C THR A 5 -11.34 -2.65 -1.79
N VAL A 6 -10.50 -1.72 -1.35
CA VAL A 6 -10.83 -0.69 -0.35
C VAL A 6 -10.38 0.68 -0.86
N THR A 7 -10.93 1.75 -0.29
CA THR A 7 -10.55 3.13 -0.67
C THR A 7 -9.67 3.74 0.41
N ALA A 8 -8.53 4.30 0.03
CA ALA A 8 -7.67 5.03 0.97
C ALA A 8 -8.40 6.28 1.48
N SER A 9 -8.58 6.38 2.79
CA SER A 9 -9.29 7.48 3.46
C SER A 9 -8.34 8.49 4.09
N ARG A 10 -7.22 8.02 4.67
CA ARG A 10 -6.24 8.91 5.32
C ARG A 10 -4.81 8.37 5.21
N TYR A 11 -3.90 9.21 4.75
CA TYR A 11 -2.45 8.99 4.85
C TYR A 11 -2.00 9.28 6.28
N VAL A 12 -1.49 8.28 6.98
CA VAL A 12 -1.21 8.37 8.43
C VAL A 12 0.25 8.71 8.68
N VAL A 13 1.17 7.86 8.25
CA VAL A 13 2.62 8.06 8.47
C VAL A 13 3.45 7.34 7.41
N PRO A 14 4.50 7.98 6.85
CA PRO A 14 5.47 7.30 6.00
C PRO A 14 6.32 6.33 6.81
N LEU A 15 6.62 5.18 6.21
CA LEU A 15 7.60 4.23 6.70
C LEU A 15 8.89 4.44 5.91
N ARG A 16 9.87 5.09 6.55
CA ARG A 16 11.13 5.51 5.91
C ARG A 16 12.18 4.41 5.86
N GLU A 17 11.75 3.15 5.87
CA GLU A 17 12.61 1.98 5.82
C GLU A 17 12.63 1.41 4.41
N GLY A 18 13.84 1.31 3.83
CA GLY A 18 14.03 0.79 2.47
C GLY A 18 13.65 1.78 1.36
N GLY A 19 14.01 1.44 0.12
CA GLY A 19 13.89 2.35 -1.03
C GLY A 19 12.52 2.41 -1.69
N SER A 20 11.49 1.73 -1.17
CA SER A 20 10.12 1.76 -1.73
C SER A 20 9.19 2.73 -1.01
N LEU A 21 9.63 3.29 0.12
CA LEU A 21 8.94 4.30 0.92
C LEU A 21 7.43 4.01 1.13
N PRO A 22 7.06 2.84 1.70
CA PRO A 22 5.66 2.53 1.97
C PRO A 22 5.10 3.45 3.07
N ALA A 23 3.79 3.41 3.29
CA ALA A 23 3.16 4.21 4.35
C ALA A 23 2.03 3.45 5.05
N VAL A 24 1.76 3.83 6.29
CA VAL A 24 0.52 3.43 6.96
C VAL A 24 -0.60 4.31 6.45
N VAL A 25 -1.67 3.68 5.96
CA VAL A 25 -2.84 4.31 5.38
C VAL A 25 -4.09 3.70 5.99
N GLU A 26 -5.03 4.55 6.39
CA GLU A 26 -6.36 4.16 6.81
C GLU A 26 -7.26 4.01 5.57
N ALA A 27 -8.12 3.00 5.56
CA ALA A 27 -9.08 2.77 4.50
C ALA A 27 -10.51 3.16 4.91
N ASP A 28 -11.46 3.05 3.98
CA ASP A 28 -12.89 3.30 4.17
C ASP A 28 -13.59 2.28 5.09
N ASP A 29 -12.98 1.10 5.29
CA ASP A 29 -13.41 0.12 6.28
C ASP A 29 -12.88 0.39 7.70
N GLY A 30 -12.18 1.51 7.91
CA GLY A 30 -11.62 1.92 9.19
C GLY A 30 -10.39 1.14 9.63
N ALA A 31 -9.87 0.23 8.79
CA ALA A 31 -8.64 -0.49 9.08
C ALA A 31 -7.38 0.27 8.62
N LEU A 32 -6.26 -0.08 9.25
CA LEU A 32 -4.92 0.39 8.87
C LEU A 32 -4.21 -0.63 7.98
N TYR A 33 -3.54 -0.14 6.96
CA TYR A 33 -2.78 -0.92 6.00
C TYR A 33 -1.39 -0.32 5.81
N VAL A 34 -0.39 -1.17 5.64
CA VAL A 34 0.86 -0.78 4.99
C VAL A 34 0.59 -0.75 3.49
N MET A 35 0.50 0.45 2.93
CA MET A 35 0.30 0.67 1.51
C MET A 35 1.65 0.66 0.79
N LYS A 36 1.75 -0.16 -0.25
CA LYS A 36 2.87 -0.23 -1.20
C LYS A 36 2.45 0.48 -2.48
N PHE A 37 3.18 1.55 -2.78
CA PHE A 37 2.85 2.49 -3.85
C PHE A 37 3.25 1.97 -5.23
N VAL A 38 2.36 2.08 -6.22
CA VAL A 38 2.64 1.69 -7.61
C VAL A 38 3.68 2.60 -8.28
N GLY A 39 3.76 3.87 -7.86
CA GLY A 39 4.74 4.83 -8.34
C GLY A 39 6.15 4.63 -7.79
N ALA A 40 6.38 3.63 -6.92
CA ALA A 40 7.70 3.35 -6.37
C ALA A 40 8.67 2.87 -7.45
N GLY A 41 9.96 3.21 -7.32
CA GLY A 41 10.99 2.96 -8.36
C GLY A 41 11.20 1.48 -8.71
N GLN A 42 10.76 0.54 -7.87
CA GLN A 42 10.80 -0.90 -8.13
C GLN A 42 9.74 -1.35 -9.16
N GLY A 43 8.73 -0.52 -9.39
CA GLY A 43 7.68 -0.69 -10.39
C GLY A 43 6.64 -1.78 -10.07
N PRO A 44 5.62 -1.94 -10.94
CA PRO A 44 4.47 -2.80 -10.67
C PRO A 44 4.81 -4.28 -10.47
N LYS A 45 5.92 -4.77 -11.04
CA LYS A 45 6.36 -6.17 -10.88
C LYS A 45 6.68 -6.50 -9.42
N ALA A 46 7.18 -5.55 -8.65
CA ALA A 46 7.39 -5.73 -7.22
C ALA A 46 6.05 -5.97 -6.51
N LEU A 47 5.02 -5.18 -6.80
CA LEU A 47 3.68 -5.37 -6.22
C LEU A 47 3.07 -6.72 -6.61
N VAL A 48 3.28 -7.16 -7.86
CA VAL A 48 2.85 -8.51 -8.29
C VAL A 48 3.57 -9.60 -7.50
N ALA A 49 4.87 -9.46 -7.27
CA ALA A 49 5.63 -10.41 -6.46
C ALA A 49 5.13 -10.46 -5.00
N GLU A 50 4.78 -9.31 -4.44
CA GLU A 50 4.19 -9.20 -3.09
C GLU A 50 2.85 -9.96 -3.00
N VAL A 51 1.97 -9.80 -4.00
CA VAL A 51 0.71 -10.54 -4.09
C VAL A 51 0.96 -12.04 -4.19
N ILE A 52 1.85 -12.46 -5.09
CA ILE A 52 2.16 -13.89 -5.29
C ILE A 52 2.73 -14.51 -4.02
N ALA A 53 3.73 -13.89 -3.41
CA ALA A 53 4.37 -14.39 -2.21
C ALA A 53 3.39 -14.44 -1.02
N GLY A 54 2.58 -13.38 -0.86
CA GLY A 54 1.58 -13.32 0.20
C GLY A 54 0.52 -14.41 0.06
N GLU A 55 -0.05 -14.58 -1.13
CA GLU A 55 -1.07 -15.60 -1.37
C GLU A 55 -0.51 -17.03 -1.29
N ILE A 56 0.75 -17.26 -1.69
CA ILE A 56 1.44 -18.54 -1.46
C ILE A 56 1.53 -18.80 0.06
N GLY A 57 2.01 -17.84 0.84
CA GLY A 57 2.13 -18.00 2.29
C GLY A 57 0.78 -18.27 2.97
N ARG A 58 -0.28 -17.56 2.56
CA ARG A 58 -1.66 -17.79 3.05
C ARG A 58 -2.16 -19.18 2.68
N THR A 59 -1.91 -19.62 1.45
CA THR A 59 -2.29 -20.97 0.98
C THR A 59 -1.57 -22.07 1.77
N LEU A 60 -0.33 -21.81 2.19
CA LEU A 60 0.46 -22.71 3.04
C LEU A 60 0.07 -22.64 4.54
N GLY A 61 -0.90 -21.80 4.91
CA GLY A 61 -1.33 -21.64 6.31
C GLY A 61 -0.38 -20.82 7.18
N LEU A 62 0.54 -20.06 6.59
CA LEU A 62 1.38 -19.12 7.33
C LEU A 62 0.57 -17.89 7.76
N ASN A 63 0.99 -17.25 8.85
CA ASN A 63 0.39 -16.02 9.37
C ASN A 63 0.75 -14.79 8.52
N VAL A 64 0.29 -14.77 7.27
CA VAL A 64 0.45 -13.63 6.37
C VAL A 64 -0.78 -12.72 6.52
N PRO A 65 -0.59 -11.41 6.82
CA PRO A 65 -1.69 -10.46 6.90
C PRO A 65 -2.52 -10.40 5.61
N GLU A 66 -3.74 -9.91 5.70
CA GLU A 66 -4.59 -9.73 4.52
C GLU A 66 -3.93 -8.77 3.52
N LEU A 67 -4.01 -9.13 2.23
CA LEU A 67 -3.70 -8.24 1.11
C LEU A 67 -4.99 -7.68 0.51
N VAL A 68 -4.97 -6.41 0.15
CA VAL A 68 -6.09 -5.70 -0.49
C VAL A 68 -5.59 -4.87 -1.66
N VAL A 69 -6.43 -4.68 -2.66
CA VAL A 69 -6.25 -3.61 -3.63
C VAL A 69 -6.76 -2.32 -2.99
N MET A 70 -6.00 -1.24 -3.06
CA MET A 70 -6.35 0.03 -2.45
C MET A 70 -6.41 1.14 -3.49
N GLU A 71 -7.59 1.73 -3.67
CA GLU A 71 -7.79 2.89 -4.54
C GLU A 71 -7.35 4.16 -3.81
N MET A 72 -6.45 4.95 -4.40
CA MET A 72 -5.91 6.17 -3.83
C MET A 72 -6.27 7.40 -4.64
N SER A 73 -6.91 8.37 -3.98
CA SER A 73 -7.13 9.69 -4.56
C SER A 73 -5.80 10.43 -4.78
N PRO A 74 -5.62 11.16 -5.91
CA PRO A 74 -4.46 12.04 -6.13
C PRO A 74 -4.38 13.22 -5.13
N LEU A 75 -5.42 13.41 -4.32
CA LEU A 75 -5.44 14.41 -3.25
C LEU A 75 -4.77 13.89 -1.96
N LEU A 76 -4.66 12.56 -1.81
CA LEU A 76 -4.05 11.95 -0.64
C LEU A 76 -2.55 12.26 -0.62
N GLY A 77 -2.04 12.76 0.51
CA GLY A 77 -0.62 13.09 0.65
C GLY A 77 -0.20 14.49 0.19
N ARG A 78 -1.12 15.35 -0.24
CA ARG A 78 -0.80 16.74 -0.65
C ARG A 78 -0.03 17.54 0.41
N SER A 79 -0.29 17.26 1.69
CA SER A 79 0.34 17.91 2.84
C SER A 79 1.66 17.28 3.27
N GLU A 80 2.13 16.20 2.62
CA GLU A 80 3.44 15.58 2.94
C GLU A 80 4.55 16.63 2.77
N PRO A 81 5.35 16.96 3.78
CA PRO A 81 6.42 17.95 3.66
C PRO A 81 7.56 17.50 2.75
N ASP A 82 7.84 16.20 2.68
CA ASP A 82 8.92 15.61 1.89
C ASP A 82 8.60 15.61 0.39
N GLU A 83 9.44 16.23 -0.43
CA GLU A 83 9.21 16.36 -1.87
C GLU A 83 9.25 15.00 -2.59
N GLU A 84 10.18 14.13 -2.22
CA GLU A 84 10.34 12.80 -2.84
C GLU A 84 9.10 11.93 -2.56
N ILE A 85 8.64 11.94 -1.31
CA ILE A 85 7.43 11.19 -0.93
C ILE A 85 6.20 11.81 -1.59
N ARG A 86 6.09 13.14 -1.67
CA ARG A 86 4.96 13.80 -2.32
C ARG A 86 4.85 13.43 -3.80
N ASP A 87 5.97 13.34 -4.51
CA ASP A 87 5.99 12.94 -5.91
C ASP A 87 5.67 11.46 -6.09
N LEU A 88 6.16 10.60 -5.18
CA LEU A 88 5.76 9.19 -5.11
C LEU A 88 4.23 9.05 -4.96
N LEU A 89 3.62 9.79 -4.03
CA LEU A 89 2.18 9.75 -3.79
C LEU A 89 1.41 10.24 -5.03
N ARG A 90 1.85 11.33 -5.67
CA ARG A 90 1.23 11.81 -6.93
C ARG A 90 1.31 10.77 -8.05
N ALA A 91 2.45 10.10 -8.20
CA ALA A 91 2.64 9.04 -9.18
C ALA A 91 1.84 7.76 -8.87
N SER A 92 1.23 7.68 -7.69
CA SER A 92 0.52 6.51 -7.18
C SER A 92 -0.99 6.72 -7.08
N ALA A 93 -1.55 7.74 -7.73
CA ALA A 93 -3.00 7.87 -7.83
C ALA A 93 -3.62 6.65 -8.56
N GLY A 94 -4.76 6.16 -8.08
CA GLY A 94 -5.39 4.94 -8.58
C GLY A 94 -5.10 3.71 -7.71
N LEU A 95 -5.00 2.54 -8.35
CA LEU A 95 -4.88 1.26 -7.66
C LEU A 95 -3.46 1.00 -7.14
N ASN A 96 -3.39 0.64 -5.87
CA ASN A 96 -2.18 0.25 -5.15
C ASN A 96 -2.42 -1.05 -4.37
N LEU A 97 -1.40 -1.51 -3.64
CA LEU A 97 -1.49 -2.69 -2.80
C LEU A 97 -1.45 -2.30 -1.32
N GLY A 98 -2.44 -2.74 -0.55
CA GLY A 98 -2.43 -2.65 0.91
C GLY A 98 -2.15 -4.02 1.53
N MET A 99 -1.34 -4.04 2.59
CA MET A 99 -1.20 -5.19 3.48
C MET A 99 -1.69 -4.80 4.87
N ARG A 100 -2.53 -5.61 5.51
CA ARG A 100 -3.10 -5.28 6.82
C ARG A 100 -1.97 -4.97 7.81
N PHE A 101 -2.04 -3.79 8.42
CA PHE A 101 -1.13 -3.41 9.48
C PHE A 101 -1.56 -4.10 10.78
N LEU A 102 -0.60 -4.76 11.43
CA LEU A 102 -0.77 -5.43 12.72
C LEU A 102 0.08 -4.67 13.74
N PRO A 103 -0.52 -4.15 14.82
CA PRO A 103 0.22 -3.51 15.91
C PRO A 103 1.01 -4.52 16.75
#